data_AF-A0AA38HUB0-F1
#
_entry.id   AF-A0AA38HUB0-F1
#
_cell.length_a   1.000
_cell.length_b   1.000
_cell.length_c   1.000
_cell.angle_alpha   90.00
_cell.angle_beta   90.00
_cell.angle_gamma   90.00
#
_symmetry.space_group_name_H-M   'P 1'
#
loop_
_entity.id
_entity.type
_entity.pdbx_description
1 polymer ?
#
loop_
_entity_poly.entity_id
_entity_poly.type
_entity_poly.pdbx_seq_one_letter_code
_entity_poly.pdbx_strand_id
1 'polypeptide(L)'
;MKYQSTERERESIKEKRMMARFKCGNEEKENNFWMDETGRRCRISWREGETIEHTLDGCEGLRESEESREEVLNEDGRGLDGMKEVWKIRDLCQGVGKQKE
;
A
#
# COMPACT_ATOMS: atom_id res chain seq x y z
N MET A 1 21.29 12.50 26.73
CA MET A 1 21.92 11.63 25.71
C MET A 1 20.92 11.44 24.58
N LYS A 2 21.20 11.86 23.34
CA LYS A 2 20.27 11.66 22.21
C LYS A 2 20.73 10.40 21.46
N TYR A 3 19.93 9.33 21.51
CA TYR A 3 20.19 8.13 20.71
C TYR A 3 19.95 8.47 19.24
N GLN A 4 21.01 8.46 18.43
CA GLN A 4 20.90 8.60 16.99
C GLN A 4 20.91 7.19 16.39
N SER A 5 19.76 6.77 15.86
CA SER A 5 19.67 5.54 15.08
C SER A 5 20.45 5.68 13.77
N THR A 6 21.12 4.60 13.40
CA THR A 6 21.77 4.41 12.10
C THR A 6 20.75 4.41 10.97
N GLU A 7 21.18 4.70 9.74
CA GLU A 7 20.29 4.68 8.56
C GLU A 7 19.65 3.30 8.35
N ARG A 8 20.43 2.23 8.54
CA ARG A 8 19.94 0.83 8.46
C ARG A 8 18.85 0.54 9.49
N GLU A 9 19.00 1.02 10.72
CA GLU A 9 17.95 0.86 11.74
C GLU A 9 16.68 1.63 11.36
N ARG A 10 16.81 2.83 10.77
CA ARG A 10 15.67 3.64 10.33
C ARG A 10 14.91 2.97 9.18
N GLU A 11 15.62 2.39 8.22
CA GLU A 11 15.01 1.62 7.12
C GLU A 11 14.25 0.41 7.65
N SER A 12 14.89 -0.38 8.53
CA SER A 12 14.24 -1.54 9.15
C SER A 12 12.96 -1.16 9.92
N ILE A 13 12.96 -0.02 10.62
CA ILE A 13 11.76 0.47 11.31
C ILE A 13 10.66 0.85 10.31
N LYS A 14 11.01 1.47 9.17
CA LYS A 14 10.04 1.82 8.13
C LYS A 14 9.40 0.58 7.52
N GLU A 15 10.20 -0.44 7.20
CA GLU A 15 9.71 -1.71 6.65
C GLU A 15 8.81 -2.43 7.64
N LYS A 16 9.18 -2.50 8.92
CA LYS A 16 8.33 -3.07 9.98
C LYS A 16 6.99 -2.34 10.12
N ARG A 17 6.99 -1.01 10.05
CA ARG A 17 5.76 -0.20 10.09
C ARG A 17 4.89 -0.45 8.86
N MET A 18 5.48 -0.54 7.68
CA MET A 18 4.78 -0.89 6.44
C MET A 18 4.10 -2.25 6.60
N MET A 19 4.86 -3.29 6.96
CA MET A 19 4.32 -4.63 7.17
C MET A 19 3.16 -4.65 8.17
N ALA A 20 3.29 -3.94 9.30
CA ALA A 20 2.23 -3.85 10.28
C ALA A 20 0.96 -3.20 9.71
N ARG A 21 1.08 -2.14 8.89
CA ARG A 21 -0.07 -1.47 8.28
C ARG A 21 -0.80 -2.37 7.28
N PHE A 22 -0.07 -3.09 6.43
CA PHE A 22 -0.66 -4.04 5.50
C PHE A 22 -1.39 -5.17 6.25
N LYS A 23 -0.72 -5.79 7.23
CA LYS A 23 -1.31 -6.89 8.02
C LYS A 23 -2.53 -6.48 8.82
N CYS A 24 -2.57 -5.24 9.31
CA CYS A 24 -3.73 -4.72 10.04
C CYS A 24 -4.84 -4.16 9.12
N GLY A 25 -4.70 -4.25 7.79
CA GLY A 25 -5.69 -3.71 6.84
C GLY A 25 -5.71 -2.18 6.75
N ASN A 26 -4.74 -1.49 7.33
CA ASN A 26 -4.65 -0.02 7.32
C ASN A 26 -4.31 0.55 5.94
N GLU A 27 -3.80 -0.29 5.04
CA GLU A 27 -3.47 0.08 3.66
C GLU A 27 -4.63 -0.08 2.67
N GLU A 28 -5.76 -0.62 3.10
CA GLU A 28 -6.98 -0.79 2.31
C GLU A 28 -7.96 0.33 2.69
N LYS A 29 -8.20 1.29 1.79
CA LYS A 29 -9.16 2.36 2.09
C LYS A 29 -10.58 1.84 2.27
N GLU A 30 -10.90 0.68 1.71
CA GLU A 30 -12.21 0.06 1.92
C GLU A 30 -12.51 -0.20 3.40
N ASN A 31 -11.48 -0.45 4.21
CA ASN A 31 -11.60 -0.65 5.65
C ASN A 31 -11.85 0.65 6.44
N ASN A 32 -11.77 1.83 5.81
CA ASN A 32 -11.98 3.12 6.48
C ASN A 32 -13.47 3.45 6.58
N PHE A 33 -14.19 2.75 7.46
CA PHE A 33 -15.65 2.90 7.63
C PHE A 33 -16.11 4.31 8.02
N TRP A 34 -15.22 5.17 8.51
CA TRP A 34 -15.50 6.57 8.81
C TRP A 34 -15.49 7.49 7.57
N MET A 35 -14.98 7.02 6.43
CA MET A 35 -15.03 7.73 5.14
C MET A 35 -16.33 7.40 4.40
N ASP A 36 -16.76 8.27 3.51
CA ASP A 36 -17.83 7.99 2.55
C ASP A 36 -17.34 7.05 1.43
N GLU A 37 -18.25 6.60 0.57
CA GLU A 37 -17.94 5.66 -0.53
C GLU A 37 -16.83 6.22 -1.44
N THR A 38 -16.90 7.52 -1.77
CA THR A 38 -15.89 8.20 -2.60
C THR A 38 -14.51 8.19 -1.94
N GLY A 39 -14.45 8.46 -0.64
CA GLY A 39 -13.22 8.46 0.15
C GLY A 39 -12.57 7.07 0.26
N ARG A 40 -13.37 6.01 0.17
CA ARG A 40 -12.92 4.61 0.19
C ARG A 40 -12.46 4.08 -1.16
N ARG A 41 -12.70 4.82 -2.25
CA ARG A 41 -12.31 4.38 -3.60
C ARG A 41 -10.81 4.22 -3.75
N CYS A 42 -10.45 3.28 -4.63
CA CYS A 42 -9.09 3.00 -5.07
C CYS A 42 -8.37 4.30 -5.48
N ARG A 43 -7.18 4.50 -4.93
CA ARG A 43 -6.30 5.65 -5.24
C ARG A 43 -5.81 5.64 -6.68
N ILE A 44 -5.95 4.51 -7.38
CA ILE A 44 -5.52 4.32 -8.76
C ILE A 44 -6.71 4.57 -9.69
N SER A 45 -7.75 3.72 -9.64
CA SER A 45 -8.88 3.75 -10.58
C SER A 45 -10.00 4.70 -10.20
N TRP A 46 -10.14 5.03 -8.91
CA TRP A 46 -11.26 5.81 -8.37
C TRP A 46 -12.65 5.24 -8.69
N ARG A 47 -12.75 3.93 -9.01
CA ARG A 47 -14.02 3.26 -9.36
C ARG A 47 -14.61 2.49 -8.18
N GLU A 48 -13.88 1.51 -7.69
CA GLU A 48 -14.29 0.60 -6.62
C GLU A 48 -13.51 0.83 -5.32
N GLY A 49 -13.88 0.13 -4.25
CA GLY A 49 -13.18 0.16 -2.97
C GLY A 49 -11.71 -0.24 -3.12
N GLU A 50 -10.83 0.42 -2.37
CA GLU A 50 -9.41 0.04 -2.37
C GLU A 50 -9.16 -1.16 -1.46
N THR A 51 -9.04 -2.36 -2.05
CA THR A 51 -8.47 -3.55 -1.40
C THR A 51 -7.05 -3.84 -1.93
N ILE A 52 -6.32 -4.67 -1.20
CA ILE A 52 -5.04 -5.22 -1.66
C ILE A 52 -5.27 -6.12 -2.88
N GLU A 53 -6.32 -6.95 -2.85
CA GLU A 53 -6.72 -7.84 -3.96
C GLU A 53 -6.91 -7.03 -5.24
N HIS A 54 -7.75 -6.00 -5.18
CA HIS A 54 -7.97 -5.08 -6.31
C HIS A 54 -6.68 -4.44 -6.82
N THR A 55 -5.73 -4.14 -5.92
CA THR A 55 -4.46 -3.52 -6.32
C THR A 55 -3.51 -4.52 -6.99
N LEU A 56 -3.48 -5.78 -6.52
CA LEU A 56 -2.58 -6.84 -7.02
C LEU A 56 -3.12 -7.51 -8.28
N ASP A 57 -4.43 -7.74 -8.37
CA ASP A 57 -5.13 -8.41 -9.48
C ASP A 57 -5.23 -7.54 -10.75
N GLY A 58 -4.51 -6.43 -10.81
CA GLY A 58 -4.46 -5.57 -12.00
C GLY A 58 -5.53 -4.49 -12.03
N CYS A 59 -5.47 -3.55 -11.08
CA CYS A 59 -6.27 -2.32 -11.11
C CYS A 59 -6.11 -1.57 -12.46
N GLU A 60 -7.21 -1.40 -13.21
CA GLU A 60 -7.26 -0.71 -14.52
C GLU A 60 -6.19 -1.14 -15.55
N GLY A 61 -5.78 -2.41 -15.53
CA GLY A 61 -4.80 -2.93 -16.49
C GLY A 61 -3.36 -2.52 -16.21
N LEU A 62 -3.08 -2.04 -14.98
CA LEU A 62 -1.73 -2.09 -14.44
C LEU A 62 -1.26 -3.54 -14.39
N ARG A 63 0.07 -3.74 -14.47
CA ARG A 63 0.70 -5.06 -14.48
C ARG A 63 0.13 -5.91 -13.34
N GLU A 64 -0.40 -7.08 -13.67
CA GLU A 64 -0.78 -8.09 -12.67
C GLU A 64 0.47 -8.43 -11.86
N SER A 65 0.34 -8.34 -10.54
CA SER A 65 1.35 -8.88 -9.64
C SER A 65 1.37 -10.39 -9.80
N GLU A 66 2.56 -10.99 -9.87
CA GLU A 66 2.69 -12.46 -9.78
C GLU A 66 2.46 -12.95 -8.35
N GLU A 67 2.52 -12.06 -7.35
CA GLU A 67 2.27 -12.38 -5.94
C GLU A 67 0.80 -12.26 -5.58
N SER A 68 0.27 -13.27 -4.88
CA SER A 68 -1.07 -13.25 -4.31
C SER A 68 -1.17 -12.40 -3.03
N ARG A 69 -2.39 -12.08 -2.60
CA ARG A 69 -2.62 -11.40 -1.31
C ARG A 69 -2.01 -12.15 -0.14
N GLU A 70 -2.12 -13.48 -0.11
CA GLU A 70 -1.58 -14.32 0.96
C GLU A 70 -0.05 -14.25 0.99
N GLU A 71 0.59 -14.17 -0.17
CA GLU A 71 2.04 -14.03 -0.29
C GLU A 71 2.51 -12.65 0.20
N VAL A 72 1.79 -11.59 -0.20
CA VAL A 72 2.07 -10.22 0.24
C VAL A 72 1.84 -10.05 1.75
N LEU A 73 0.80 -10.65 2.32
CA LEU A 73 0.46 -10.52 3.75
C LEU A 73 1.16 -11.53 4.66
N ASN A 74 2.10 -12.32 4.13
CA ASN A 74 2.76 -13.39 4.86
C ASN A 74 3.41 -12.93 6.19
N GLU A 75 3.30 -13.76 7.22
CA GLU A 75 3.83 -13.51 8.56
C GLU A 75 5.36 -13.44 8.61
N ASP A 76 6.06 -14.20 7.76
CA ASP A 76 7.53 -14.34 7.77
C ASP A 76 8.31 -13.18 7.14
N GLY A 77 7.59 -12.22 6.55
CA GLY A 77 8.17 -11.00 5.97
C GLY A 77 8.60 -11.11 4.50
N ARG A 78 8.40 -12.26 3.84
CA ARG A 78 8.68 -12.41 2.40
C ARG A 78 7.84 -11.50 1.51
N GLY A 79 6.63 -11.13 1.94
CA GLY A 79 5.74 -10.24 1.19
C GLY A 79 6.12 -8.75 1.19
N LEU A 80 7.27 -8.37 1.78
CA LEU A 80 7.70 -6.97 1.84
C LEU A 80 7.90 -6.33 0.46
N ASP A 81 8.37 -7.10 -0.52
CA ASP A 81 8.61 -6.58 -1.86
C ASP A 81 7.29 -6.30 -2.60
N GLY A 82 6.29 -7.19 -2.49
CA GLY A 82 4.94 -6.92 -2.98
C GLY A 82 4.28 -5.72 -2.30
N MET A 83 4.47 -5.54 -0.99
CA MET A 83 4.00 -4.32 -0.29
C MET A 83 4.65 -3.05 -0.84
N LYS A 84 5.96 -3.09 -1.15
CA LYS A 84 6.68 -1.97 -1.79
C LYS A 84 6.16 -1.72 -3.20
N GLU A 85 5.84 -2.76 -3.96
CA GLU A 85 5.27 -2.63 -5.30
C GLU A 85 3.91 -1.94 -5.29
N VAL A 86 3.01 -2.34 -4.39
CA VAL A 86 1.72 -1.68 -4.16
C VAL A 86 1.89 -0.18 -3.88
N TRP A 87 2.84 0.20 -3.02
CA TRP A 87 3.13 1.61 -2.75
C TRP A 87 3.69 2.35 -3.96
N LYS A 88 4.60 1.74 -4.73
CA LYS A 88 5.14 2.34 -5.96
C LYS A 88 4.03 2.61 -6.97
N ILE A 89 3.16 1.65 -7.20
CA ILE A 89 2.02 1.78 -8.13
C ILE A 89 1.13 2.96 -7.69
N ARG A 90 0.77 3.00 -6.40
CA ARG A 90 -0.04 4.10 -5.84
C ARG A 90 0.63 5.46 -6.00
N ASP A 91 1.94 5.56 -5.73
CA ASP A 91 2.69 6.83 -5.84
C ASP A 91 2.76 7.33 -7.30
N LEU A 92 3.00 6.42 -8.26
CA LEU A 92 2.99 6.74 -9.69
C LEU A 92 1.63 7.30 -10.15
N CYS A 93 0.52 6.72 -9.68
CA CYS A 93 -0.83 7.18 -10.03
C CYS A 93 -1.23 8.47 -9.30
N GLN A 94 -0.77 8.66 -8.05
CA GLN A 94 -1.01 9.88 -7.27
C GLN A 94 -0.14 11.07 -7.70
N GLY A 95 0.91 10.82 -8.49
CA GLY A 95 1.75 11.85 -9.12
C GLY A 95 1.10 12.57 -10.30
N VAL A 96 0.00 12.05 -10.88
CA VAL A 96 -0.67 12.62 -12.07
C VAL A 96 -1.69 13.72 -11.72
N GLY A 97 -2.00 13.92 -10.43
CA GLY A 97 -3.13 14.76 -9.98
C GLY A 97 -2.79 16.01 -9.17
N LYS A 98 -1.55 16.51 -9.17
CA LYS A 98 -1.21 17.80 -8.52
C LYS A 98 -1.09 18.95 -9.52
N GLN A 99 -2.13 19.20 -10.32
CA GLN A 99 -2.39 20.56 -10.78
C GLN A 99 -3.31 21.21 -9.75
N LYS A 100 -2.72 22.09 -8.93
CA LYS A 100 -3.45 22.96 -8.01
C LYS A 100 -4.25 23.96 -8.85
N GLU A 101 -5.57 24.00 -8.67
CA GLU A 101 -6.33 25.25 -8.77
C GLU A 101 -6.20 26.03 -7.46
#